data_AF-A0A536CHN9-F1
#
_entry.id   AF-A0A536CHN9-F1
#
_cell.length_a   1.000
_cell.length_b   1.000
_cell.length_c   1.000
_cell.angle_alpha   90.00
_cell.angle_beta   90.00
_cell.angle_gamma   90.00
#
_symmetry.space_group_name_H-M   'P 1'
#
loop_
_entity.id
_entity.type
_entity.pdbx_description
1 polymer ?
#
loop_
_entity_poly.entity_id
_entity_poly.type
_entity_poly.pdbx_seq_one_letter_code
_entity_poly.pdbx_strand_id
1 'polypeptide(L)'
;MAAAGDLGWTIRRSAYFDSVALMRVAEQARQIPGVIEVTLVMGTPANRATLVASELWPADAPATAPEDLLIAVRAKSDDALRLALASVEQRLDAPRESRPAARDDVAPRTIVGARRRAGVANLALIAVPGPYAVIDAHQALSAGLHVFLFSDGVSLADEVALKLRGRELGLIVMGPECGTSIVNGVGLGFANRVRRGSIGVVGASGTGIQEVTTLVHRLGGGISHAIGTGGRDLDAAVGGVTTLQGLGWLAEDDGTRVIVIVSKPSSRDVADRVLAAAARIGKPAVACLLGYDGQIPTGLEVVTTLEEAAIAAVRLTGAAPRGLDRPVITSSATSGSIVGLYTGGTLCEEARRLVGDGIHRFVDFGAEEYTRGRPHPIIDPSRRHTAIVDAAGDGRASVIVLDVILGDCAHPDPAGALAPVLVDARERARHAGRSLSVVAHVVGTDEDPQALGVQENALRKVGAIVCASNRIAAQTARDIAEARHAG
;
A
#
# COMPACT_ATOMS: atom_id res chain seq x y z
N MET A 1 -8.51 31.23 17.73
CA MET A 1 -9.25 30.15 18.41
C MET A 1 -10.29 29.64 17.45
N ALA A 2 -10.11 28.44 16.88
CA ALA A 2 -11.15 27.84 16.04
C ALA A 2 -12.35 27.51 16.94
N ALA A 3 -13.56 27.91 16.53
CA ALA A 3 -14.78 27.60 17.26
C ALA A 3 -14.88 26.07 17.44
N ALA A 4 -15.05 25.62 18.69
CA ALA A 4 -15.39 24.22 18.96
C ALA A 4 -16.75 23.96 18.31
N GLY A 5 -16.76 23.14 17.25
CA GLY A 5 -18.00 22.84 16.53
C GLY A 5 -18.97 22.02 17.37
N ASP A 6 -20.26 22.18 17.09
CA ASP A 6 -21.36 21.48 17.73
C ASP A 6 -21.28 19.98 17.44
N LEU A 7 -21.50 19.17 18.50
CA LEU A 7 -21.49 17.72 18.44
C LEU A 7 -22.92 17.19 18.47
N GLY A 8 -23.28 16.36 17.48
CA GLY A 8 -24.50 15.58 17.47
C GLY A 8 -24.20 14.10 17.32
N TRP A 9 -25.00 13.27 17.97
CA TRP A 9 -24.81 11.83 17.97
C TRP A 9 -26.15 11.10 18.02
N THR A 10 -26.16 9.85 17.55
CA THR A 10 -27.32 8.96 17.60
C THR A 10 -26.87 7.50 17.74
N ILE A 11 -27.74 6.66 18.29
CA ILE A 11 -27.52 5.23 18.47
C ILE A 11 -28.59 4.49 17.66
N ARG A 12 -28.16 3.64 16.74
CA ARG A 12 -29.06 2.76 16.00
C ARG A 12 -28.96 1.35 16.56
N ARG A 13 -30.05 0.88 17.18
CA ARG A 13 -30.07 -0.41 17.87
C ARG A 13 -30.16 -1.58 16.90
N SER A 14 -29.42 -2.65 17.21
CA SER A 14 -29.50 -3.94 16.52
C SER A 14 -29.38 -3.85 15.00
N ALA A 15 -28.38 -3.12 14.51
CA ALA A 15 -28.19 -2.88 13.09
C ALA A 15 -26.77 -3.30 12.65
N TYR A 16 -26.68 -4.37 11.86
CA TYR A 16 -25.41 -4.83 11.32
C TYR A 16 -25.14 -4.21 9.95
N PHE A 17 -24.04 -3.46 9.85
CA PHE A 17 -23.54 -2.89 8.61
C PHE A 17 -22.11 -3.34 8.34
N ASP A 18 -21.77 -3.50 7.06
CA ASP A 18 -20.39 -3.70 6.64
C ASP A 18 -19.59 -2.41 6.88
N SER A 19 -18.41 -2.53 7.48
CA SER A 19 -17.46 -1.45 7.71
C SER A 19 -17.19 -0.58 6.47
N VAL A 20 -17.12 -1.17 5.27
CA VAL A 20 -16.92 -0.41 4.02
C VAL A 20 -18.15 0.44 3.69
N ALA A 21 -19.35 -0.07 3.94
CA ALA A 21 -20.58 0.68 3.76
C ALA A 21 -20.63 1.86 4.73
N LEU A 22 -20.27 1.63 6.01
CA LEU A 22 -20.18 2.69 7.00
C LEU A 22 -19.14 3.76 6.64
N MET A 23 -17.97 3.36 6.14
CA MET A 23 -16.93 4.29 5.69
C MET A 23 -17.40 5.14 4.50
N ARG A 24 -18.09 4.55 3.51
CA ARG A 24 -18.65 5.32 2.38
C ARG A 24 -19.71 6.32 2.84
N VAL A 25 -20.57 5.92 3.77
CA VAL A 25 -21.60 6.81 4.35
C VAL A 25 -20.95 7.95 5.12
N ALA A 26 -19.93 7.65 5.94
CA ALA A 26 -19.17 8.64 6.69
C ALA A 26 -18.50 9.68 5.77
N GLU A 27 -17.82 9.20 4.72
CA GLU A 27 -17.09 10.06 3.79
C GLU A 27 -18.03 10.98 3.00
N GLN A 28 -19.18 10.47 2.54
CA GLN A 28 -20.18 11.29 1.86
C GLN A 28 -20.81 12.34 2.79
N ALA A 29 -21.06 12.00 4.06
CA ALA A 29 -21.56 12.97 5.03
C ALA A 29 -20.51 14.03 5.36
N ARG A 30 -19.23 13.67 5.37
CA ARG A 30 -18.11 14.60 5.59
C ARG A 30 -17.96 15.65 4.47
N GLN A 31 -18.45 15.37 3.26
CA GLN A 31 -18.45 16.32 2.14
C GLN A 31 -19.48 17.46 2.29
N ILE A 32 -20.38 17.40 3.27
CA ILE A 32 -21.36 18.47 3.50
C ILE A 32 -20.64 19.72 4.04
N PRO A 33 -20.81 20.89 3.41
CA PRO A 33 -20.16 22.12 3.86
C PRO A 33 -20.47 22.43 5.32
N GLY A 34 -19.42 22.66 6.11
CA GLY A 34 -19.54 22.96 7.54
C GLY A 34 -19.39 21.75 8.45
N VAL A 35 -19.36 20.52 7.93
CA VAL A 35 -19.02 19.32 8.71
C VAL A 35 -17.51 19.30 8.98
N ILE A 36 -17.14 19.00 10.22
CA ILE A 36 -15.75 18.89 10.68
C ILE A 36 -15.35 17.41 10.75
N GLU A 37 -16.21 16.58 11.33
CA GLU A 37 -15.91 15.18 11.58
C GLU A 37 -17.17 14.32 11.54
N VAL A 38 -17.05 13.11 11.03
CA VAL A 38 -18.12 12.10 10.98
C VAL A 38 -17.48 10.76 11.32
N THR A 39 -18.06 10.04 12.27
CA THR A 39 -17.64 8.69 12.67
C THR A 39 -18.85 7.77 12.83
N LEU A 40 -18.79 6.61 12.19
CA LEU A 40 -19.77 5.53 12.31
C LEU A 40 -19.03 4.26 12.74
N VAL A 41 -19.29 3.76 13.94
CA VAL A 41 -18.60 2.58 14.50
C VAL A 41 -19.57 1.70 15.29
N MET A 42 -19.27 0.40 15.37
CA MET A 42 -20.04 -0.51 16.22
C MET A 42 -19.83 -0.20 17.71
N GLY A 43 -20.83 -0.46 18.55
CA GLY A 43 -20.92 -0.10 19.97
C GLY A 43 -20.05 -0.92 20.91
N THR A 44 -18.93 -1.46 20.41
CA THR A 44 -17.96 -2.22 21.22
C THR A 44 -17.32 -1.31 22.29
N PRO A 45 -16.88 -1.88 23.44
CA PRO A 45 -16.22 -1.10 24.49
C PRO A 45 -15.00 -0.31 23.99
N ALA A 46 -14.21 -0.89 23.08
CA ALA A 46 -13.02 -0.24 22.50
C ALA A 46 -13.39 0.96 21.62
N ASN A 47 -14.41 0.82 20.77
CA ASN A 47 -14.88 1.92 19.93
C ASN A 47 -15.48 3.05 20.76
N ARG A 48 -16.31 2.72 21.77
CA ARG A 48 -16.86 3.71 22.69
C ARG A 48 -15.77 4.47 23.44
N ALA A 49 -14.76 3.76 23.97
CA ALA A 49 -13.61 4.39 24.62
C ALA A 49 -12.85 5.35 23.69
N THR A 50 -12.68 4.95 22.43
CA THR A 50 -12.02 5.77 21.39
C THR A 50 -12.80 7.05 21.09
N LEU A 51 -14.13 6.95 20.96
CA LEU A 51 -14.97 8.11 20.69
C LEU A 51 -15.00 9.09 21.87
N VAL A 52 -15.08 8.59 23.10
CA VAL A 52 -15.02 9.42 24.32
C VAL A 52 -13.68 10.13 24.43
N ALA A 53 -12.57 9.41 24.19
CA ALA A 53 -11.23 10.00 24.19
C ALA A 53 -11.03 11.07 23.10
N SER A 54 -11.81 11.00 22.01
CA SER A 54 -11.78 11.96 20.91
C SER A 54 -12.82 13.08 21.07
N GLU A 55 -13.50 13.16 22.22
CA GLU A 55 -14.57 14.12 22.51
C GLU A 55 -15.75 14.05 21.52
N LEU A 56 -15.89 12.95 20.78
CA LEU A 56 -16.96 12.71 19.80
C LEU A 56 -18.15 11.96 20.39
N TRP A 57 -18.08 11.61 21.67
CA TRP A 57 -19.13 10.91 22.36
C TRP A 57 -19.19 11.38 23.81
N PRO A 58 -20.38 11.75 24.32
CA PRO A 58 -20.52 12.12 25.72
C PRO A 58 -20.16 10.95 26.64
N ALA A 59 -19.42 11.22 27.72
CA ALA A 59 -19.04 10.18 28.69
C ALA A 59 -20.26 9.56 29.40
N ASP A 60 -21.32 10.36 29.57
CA ASP A 60 -22.61 10.02 30.15
C ASP A 60 -23.63 9.47 29.14
N ALA A 61 -23.24 9.29 27.87
CA ALA A 61 -24.12 8.71 26.87
C ALA A 61 -24.55 7.29 27.25
N PRO A 62 -25.77 6.86 26.86
CA PRO A 62 -26.34 5.56 27.22
C PRO A 62 -25.39 4.38 26.94
N ALA A 63 -25.56 3.31 27.72
CA ALA A 63 -24.86 2.06 27.46
C ALA A 63 -25.27 1.49 26.08
N THR A 64 -24.29 0.98 25.35
CA THR A 64 -24.45 0.45 24.00
C THR A 64 -24.06 -1.02 23.99
N ALA A 65 -24.80 -1.85 23.25
CA ALA A 65 -24.41 -3.22 22.98
C ALA A 65 -23.36 -3.26 21.84
N PRO A 66 -22.51 -4.29 21.76
CA PRO A 66 -21.54 -4.45 20.65
C PRO A 66 -22.15 -4.38 19.25
N GLU A 67 -23.42 -4.77 19.11
CA GLU A 67 -24.22 -4.76 17.88
C GLU A 67 -24.91 -3.42 17.55
N ASP A 68 -24.85 -2.42 18.44
CA ASP A 68 -25.40 -1.09 18.18
C ASP A 68 -24.47 -0.30 17.27
N LEU A 69 -25.02 0.52 16.37
CA LEU A 69 -24.23 1.45 15.57
C LEU A 69 -24.19 2.82 16.27
N LEU A 70 -22.99 3.31 16.53
CA LEU A 70 -22.71 4.63 17.10
C LEU A 70 -22.39 5.60 15.96
N ILE A 71 -23.15 6.70 15.89
CA ILE A 71 -23.01 7.72 14.87
C ILE A 71 -22.70 9.04 15.56
N ALA A 72 -21.55 9.64 15.26
CA ALA A 72 -21.12 10.91 15.80
C ALA A 72 -20.74 11.88 14.67
N VAL A 73 -21.22 13.12 14.77
CA VAL A 73 -20.95 14.20 13.81
C VAL A 73 -20.57 15.46 14.56
N ARG A 74 -19.46 16.09 14.16
CA ARG A 74 -19.08 17.43 14.60
C ARG A 74 -19.18 18.40 13.44
N ALA A 75 -19.81 19.55 13.63
CA ALA A 75 -19.99 20.56 12.58
C ALA A 75 -19.83 22.00 13.10
N LYS A 76 -19.61 22.95 12.18
CA LYS A 76 -19.44 24.39 12.49
C LYS A 76 -20.77 25.11 12.76
N SER A 77 -21.90 24.47 12.49
CA SER A 77 -23.24 25.00 12.72
C SER A 77 -24.26 23.88 12.89
N ASP A 78 -25.34 24.18 13.62
CA ASP A 78 -26.51 23.31 13.77
C ASP A 78 -27.11 22.85 12.43
N ASP A 79 -27.11 23.72 11.41
CA ASP A 79 -27.62 23.37 10.07
C ASP A 79 -26.78 22.29 9.40
N ALA A 80 -25.45 22.44 9.43
CA ALA A 80 -24.54 21.43 8.90
C ALA A 80 -24.62 20.11 9.69
N LEU A 81 -24.79 20.21 11.02
CA LEU A 81 -24.96 19.05 11.88
C LEU A 81 -26.25 18.27 11.55
N ARG A 82 -27.39 18.96 11.44
CA ARG A 82 -28.68 18.35 11.07
C ARG A 82 -28.65 17.73 9.69
N LEU A 83 -28.09 18.44 8.71
CA LEU A 83 -27.95 17.94 7.33
C LEU A 83 -27.09 16.68 7.29
N ALA A 84 -25.98 16.65 8.04
CA ALA A 84 -25.09 15.49 8.09
C ALA A 84 -25.72 14.28 8.77
N LEU A 85 -26.38 14.45 9.92
CA LEU A 85 -27.09 13.36 10.58
C LEU A 85 -28.23 12.81 9.69
N ALA A 86 -29.03 13.69 9.08
CA ALA A 86 -30.09 13.27 8.15
C ALA A 86 -29.53 12.55 6.91
N SER A 87 -28.41 13.03 6.37
CA SER A 87 -27.69 12.43 5.24
C SER A 87 -27.17 11.03 5.55
N VAL A 88 -26.65 10.82 6.77
CA VAL A 88 -26.24 9.51 7.27
C VAL A 88 -27.44 8.58 7.40
N GLU A 89 -28.50 9.00 8.11
CA GLU A 89 -29.69 8.17 8.33
C GLU A 89 -30.36 7.78 7.01
N GLN A 90 -30.55 8.73 6.09
CA GLN A 90 -31.14 8.46 4.78
C GLN A 90 -30.36 7.39 4.00
N ARG A 91 -29.03 7.34 4.12
CA ARG A 91 -28.20 6.36 3.42
C ARG A 91 -28.17 5.01 4.10
N LEU A 92 -28.28 4.98 5.42
CA LEU A 92 -28.43 3.74 6.18
C LEU A 92 -29.82 3.13 6.01
N ASP A 93 -30.84 3.94 5.72
CA ASP A 93 -32.22 3.53 5.44
C ASP A 93 -32.51 3.29 3.96
N ALA A 94 -31.66 3.79 3.07
CA ALA A 94 -31.78 3.53 1.64
C ALA A 94 -31.86 2.01 1.43
N PRO A 95 -32.92 1.50 0.78
CA PRO A 95 -32.98 0.11 0.40
C PRO A 95 -31.68 -0.21 -0.33
N ARG A 96 -30.93 -1.21 0.14
CA ARG A 96 -29.93 -1.84 -0.72
C ARG A 96 -30.66 -2.10 -2.03
N GLU A 97 -30.07 -1.78 -3.17
CA GLU A 97 -30.58 -2.23 -4.47
C GLU A 97 -30.52 -3.77 -4.48
N SER A 98 -31.47 -4.39 -3.80
CA SER A 98 -31.70 -5.82 -3.82
C SER A 98 -32.50 -6.08 -5.08
N ARG A 99 -31.78 -6.41 -6.15
CA ARG A 99 -32.35 -7.29 -7.18
C ARG A 99 -32.94 -8.52 -6.44
N PRO A 100 -34.15 -8.98 -6.78
CA PRO A 100 -34.67 -10.22 -6.21
C PRO A 100 -33.69 -11.34 -6.54
N ALA A 101 -32.96 -11.78 -5.52
CA ALA A 101 -31.92 -12.78 -5.63
C ALA A 101 -32.58 -14.15 -5.80
N ALA A 102 -32.29 -14.84 -6.91
CA ALA A 102 -32.62 -16.26 -7.03
C ALA A 102 -31.89 -17.04 -5.91
N ARG A 103 -32.30 -18.28 -5.59
CA ARG A 103 -31.62 -19.08 -4.53
C ARG A 103 -30.11 -19.28 -4.76
N ASP A 104 -29.61 -19.01 -5.97
CA ASP A 104 -28.19 -19.03 -6.34
C ASP A 104 -27.41 -17.73 -6.01
N ASP A 105 -28.09 -16.65 -5.59
CA ASP A 105 -27.50 -15.33 -5.35
C ASP A 105 -27.06 -15.09 -3.89
N VAL A 106 -27.28 -16.03 -2.97
CA VAL A 106 -26.76 -15.89 -1.60
C VAL A 106 -25.26 -16.19 -1.62
N ALA A 107 -24.41 -15.20 -1.30
CA ALA A 107 -22.97 -15.40 -1.20
C ALA A 107 -22.62 -16.55 -0.23
N PRO A 108 -21.64 -17.41 -0.57
CA PRO A 108 -21.25 -18.51 0.31
C PRO A 108 -20.67 -17.96 1.62
N ARG A 109 -21.00 -18.59 2.75
CA ARG A 109 -20.55 -18.17 4.08
C ARG A 109 -19.23 -18.79 4.53
N THR A 110 -18.71 -19.76 3.77
CA THR A 110 -17.47 -20.48 4.09
C THR A 110 -16.65 -20.70 2.83
N ILE A 111 -15.33 -20.79 2.96
CA ILE A 111 -14.41 -21.08 1.85
C ILE A 111 -14.75 -22.41 1.19
N VAL A 112 -15.06 -23.45 1.99
CA VAL A 112 -15.45 -24.76 1.47
C VAL A 112 -16.76 -24.69 0.69
N GLY A 113 -17.76 -23.95 1.19
CA GLY A 113 -19.01 -23.72 0.50
C GLY A 113 -18.81 -22.94 -0.80
N ALA A 114 -17.93 -21.94 -0.78
CA ALA A 114 -17.54 -21.17 -1.96
C ALA A 114 -16.87 -22.05 -3.01
N ARG A 115 -15.90 -22.88 -2.61
CA ARG A 115 -15.19 -23.80 -3.53
C ARG A 115 -16.11 -24.82 -4.18
N ARG A 116 -17.07 -25.39 -3.44
CA ARG A 116 -18.06 -26.32 -4.01
C ARG A 116 -18.93 -25.68 -5.09
N ARG A 117 -19.21 -24.37 -4.96
CA ARG A 117 -19.97 -23.61 -5.95
C ARG A 117 -19.11 -23.08 -7.08
N ALA A 118 -17.87 -22.69 -6.77
CA ALA A 118 -16.95 -22.09 -7.71
C ALA A 118 -16.21 -23.20 -8.47
N GLY A 119 -16.76 -23.62 -9.61
CA GLY A 119 -16.26 -24.76 -10.39
C GLY A 119 -14.76 -24.72 -10.67
N VAL A 120 -14.20 -23.53 -10.97
CA VAL A 120 -12.79 -23.38 -11.38
C VAL A 120 -11.90 -22.60 -10.41
N ALA A 121 -12.39 -22.25 -9.20
CA ALA A 121 -11.58 -21.46 -8.26
C ALA A 121 -10.32 -22.21 -7.80
N ASN A 122 -9.14 -21.61 -7.93
CA ASN A 122 -7.87 -22.23 -7.54
C ASN A 122 -7.13 -21.44 -6.44
N LEU A 123 -7.67 -20.29 -6.02
CA LEU A 123 -7.04 -19.40 -5.04
C LEU A 123 -8.09 -18.84 -4.07
N ALA A 124 -7.70 -18.71 -2.80
CA ALA A 124 -8.43 -17.99 -1.76
C ALA A 124 -7.68 -16.71 -1.40
N LEU A 125 -8.34 -15.55 -1.51
CA LEU A 125 -7.87 -14.28 -0.99
C LEU A 125 -8.44 -14.10 0.42
N ILE A 126 -7.55 -13.97 1.41
CA ILE A 126 -7.90 -13.87 2.84
C ILE A 126 -7.45 -12.50 3.35
N ALA A 127 -8.42 -11.69 3.77
CA ALA A 127 -8.25 -10.33 4.29
C ALA A 127 -9.10 -10.07 5.55
N VAL A 128 -9.22 -11.10 6.40
CA VAL A 128 -9.88 -11.01 7.72
C VAL A 128 -8.86 -10.61 8.80
N PRO A 129 -9.28 -10.20 10.02
CA PRO A 129 -8.32 -9.92 11.09
C PRO A 129 -7.42 -11.12 11.42
N GLY A 130 -6.14 -10.86 11.73
CA GLY A 130 -5.07 -11.85 11.93
C GLY A 130 -5.45 -13.11 12.74
N PRO A 131 -6.10 -12.98 13.92
CA PRO A 131 -6.49 -14.13 14.73
C PRO A 131 -7.38 -15.15 14.00
N TYR A 132 -8.15 -14.72 12.99
CA TYR A 132 -9.03 -15.59 12.21
C TYR A 132 -8.37 -16.08 10.91
N ALA A 133 -7.38 -15.34 10.40
CA ALA A 133 -6.77 -15.56 9.09
C ALA A 133 -6.05 -16.90 8.99
N VAL A 134 -5.46 -17.39 10.09
CA VAL A 134 -4.78 -18.70 10.15
C VAL A 134 -5.76 -19.85 9.92
N ILE A 135 -6.94 -19.79 10.56
CA ILE A 135 -7.97 -20.83 10.43
C ILE A 135 -8.49 -20.85 8.99
N ASP A 136 -8.80 -19.68 8.43
CA ASP A 136 -9.29 -19.56 7.06
C ASP A 136 -8.24 -20.05 6.03
N ALA A 137 -6.95 -19.78 6.27
CA ALA A 137 -5.87 -20.26 5.41
C ALA A 137 -5.74 -21.79 5.44
N HIS A 138 -5.83 -22.41 6.62
CA HIS A 138 -5.86 -23.86 6.72
C HIS A 138 -7.10 -24.48 6.07
N GLN A 139 -8.27 -23.83 6.15
CA GLN A 139 -9.46 -24.28 5.45
C GLN A 139 -9.31 -24.20 3.93
N ALA A 140 -8.73 -23.11 3.42
CA ALA A 140 -8.44 -22.95 1.99
C ALA A 140 -7.48 -24.03 1.48
N LEU A 141 -6.37 -24.28 2.19
CA LEU A 141 -5.42 -25.34 1.84
C LEU A 141 -6.09 -26.72 1.84
N SER A 142 -6.94 -27.00 2.84
CA SER A 142 -7.71 -28.26 2.92
C SER A 142 -8.71 -28.41 1.78
N ALA A 143 -9.17 -27.30 1.20
CA ALA A 143 -10.04 -27.27 0.02
C ALA A 143 -9.29 -27.30 -1.32
N GLY A 144 -7.97 -27.48 -1.30
CA GLY A 144 -7.13 -27.54 -2.51
C GLY A 144 -6.95 -26.18 -3.18
N LEU A 145 -6.96 -25.10 -2.42
CA LEU A 145 -6.78 -23.74 -2.92
C LEU A 145 -5.40 -23.19 -2.56
N HIS A 146 -4.76 -22.50 -3.50
CA HIS A 146 -3.68 -21.59 -3.18
C HIS A 146 -4.18 -20.48 -2.26
N VAL A 147 -3.29 -19.88 -1.48
CA VAL A 147 -3.65 -18.84 -0.52
C VAL A 147 -2.92 -17.55 -0.85
N PHE A 148 -3.67 -16.47 -0.98
CA PHE A 148 -3.19 -15.11 -0.86
C PHE A 148 -3.63 -14.57 0.50
N LEU A 149 -2.70 -14.42 1.42
CA LEU A 149 -2.91 -14.01 2.80
C LEU A 149 -2.49 -12.54 2.95
N PHE A 150 -3.45 -11.64 2.76
CA PHE A 150 -3.26 -10.21 2.93
C PHE A 150 -3.14 -9.82 4.41
N SER A 151 -3.88 -10.54 5.25
CA SER A 151 -3.99 -10.27 6.68
C SER A 151 -2.64 -10.14 7.39
N ASP A 152 -2.58 -9.13 8.26
CA ASP A 152 -1.54 -8.93 9.27
C ASP A 152 -1.96 -9.56 10.61
N GLY A 153 -1.05 -9.61 11.59
CA GLY A 153 -1.29 -10.15 12.93
C GLY A 153 -1.23 -11.68 13.00
N VAL A 154 -0.59 -12.31 12.02
CA VAL A 154 -0.30 -13.75 12.01
C VAL A 154 1.07 -13.98 12.63
N SER A 155 1.16 -14.95 13.57
CA SER A 155 2.42 -15.25 14.25
C SER A 155 3.44 -15.86 13.28
N LEU A 156 4.73 -15.69 13.57
CA LEU A 156 5.80 -16.27 12.76
C LEU A 156 5.71 -17.80 12.70
N ALA A 157 5.31 -18.44 13.81
CA ALA A 157 5.13 -19.89 13.88
C ALA A 157 3.98 -20.37 12.97
N ASP A 158 2.87 -19.63 12.96
CA ASP A 158 1.73 -19.94 12.08
C ASP A 158 2.08 -19.72 10.60
N GLU A 159 2.83 -18.66 10.27
CA GLU A 159 3.35 -18.43 8.92
C GLU A 159 4.17 -19.62 8.43
N VAL A 160 5.13 -20.08 9.25
CA VAL A 160 5.96 -21.25 8.94
C VAL A 160 5.08 -22.48 8.71
N ALA A 161 4.16 -22.77 9.63
CA ALA A 161 3.28 -23.92 9.55
C ALA A 161 2.40 -23.90 8.28
N LEU A 162 1.84 -22.73 7.94
CA LEU A 162 1.01 -22.54 6.74
C LEU A 162 1.82 -22.75 5.47
N LYS A 163 3.01 -22.13 5.36
CA LYS A 163 3.86 -22.23 4.16
C LYS A 163 4.40 -23.64 3.93
N LEU A 164 4.83 -24.32 4.99
CA LEU A 164 5.29 -25.71 4.92
C LEU A 164 4.16 -26.64 4.50
N ARG A 165 2.97 -26.50 5.11
CA ARG A 165 1.79 -27.27 4.74
C ARG A 165 1.35 -27.01 3.31
N GLY A 166 1.36 -25.76 2.85
CA GLY A 166 1.09 -25.42 1.45
C GLY A 166 2.02 -26.18 0.52
N ARG A 167 3.33 -26.11 0.76
CA ARG A 167 4.34 -26.81 -0.03
C ARG A 167 4.12 -28.32 -0.08
N GLU A 168 3.83 -28.95 1.06
CA GLU A 168 3.53 -30.39 1.16
C GLU A 168 2.31 -30.80 0.30
N LEU A 169 1.34 -29.90 0.16
CA LEU A 169 0.15 -30.10 -0.66
C LEU A 169 0.34 -29.70 -2.14
N GLY A 170 1.52 -29.22 -2.54
CA GLY A 170 1.77 -28.65 -3.87
C GLY A 170 1.03 -27.33 -4.11
N LEU A 171 0.70 -26.60 -3.03
CA LEU A 171 0.01 -25.31 -3.07
C LEU A 171 0.93 -24.19 -2.59
N ILE A 172 0.80 -22.99 -3.16
CA ILE A 172 1.51 -21.81 -2.67
C ILE A 172 0.71 -21.04 -1.62
N VAL A 173 1.41 -20.52 -0.62
CA VAL A 173 0.90 -19.57 0.37
C VAL A 173 1.68 -18.26 0.22
N MET A 174 1.03 -17.26 -0.35
CA MET A 174 1.54 -15.90 -0.54
C MET A 174 1.15 -15.06 0.67
N GLY A 175 2.10 -14.76 1.55
CA GLY A 175 1.84 -14.05 2.81
C GLY A 175 2.05 -14.92 4.04
N PRO A 176 1.73 -14.44 5.26
CA PRO A 176 0.94 -13.26 5.62
C PRO A 176 1.56 -11.92 5.22
N GLU A 177 0.78 -10.83 5.37
CA GLU A 177 1.16 -9.47 4.97
C GLU A 177 1.57 -9.38 3.49
N CYS A 178 0.99 -10.23 2.63
CA CYS A 178 1.20 -10.13 1.20
C CYS A 178 0.33 -9.00 0.63
N GLY A 179 0.93 -7.83 0.45
CA GLY A 179 0.21 -6.66 -0.06
C GLY A 179 -0.11 -6.70 -1.55
N THR A 180 0.71 -7.37 -2.37
CA THR A 180 0.64 -7.28 -3.84
C THR A 180 0.99 -8.61 -4.49
N SER A 181 0.19 -9.05 -5.45
CA SER A 181 0.54 -10.07 -6.44
C SER A 181 -0.21 -9.84 -7.76
N ILE A 182 0.34 -10.30 -8.87
CA ILE A 182 -0.28 -10.29 -10.20
C ILE A 182 -0.12 -11.69 -10.79
N VAL A 183 -1.15 -12.51 -10.74
CA VAL A 183 -1.07 -13.90 -11.22
C VAL A 183 -1.91 -14.03 -12.48
N ASN A 184 -1.26 -14.37 -13.61
CA ASN A 184 -1.91 -14.47 -14.91
C ASN A 184 -2.68 -13.19 -15.30
N GLY A 185 -2.14 -12.03 -14.93
CA GLY A 185 -2.74 -10.72 -15.19
C GLY A 185 -3.82 -10.30 -14.19
N VAL A 186 -4.19 -11.16 -13.23
CA VAL A 186 -5.14 -10.83 -12.16
C VAL A 186 -4.38 -10.22 -10.98
N GLY A 187 -4.68 -8.96 -10.66
CA GLY A 187 -4.17 -8.27 -9.48
C GLY A 187 -4.81 -8.79 -8.18
N LEU A 188 -4.00 -8.98 -7.15
CA LEU A 188 -4.40 -9.38 -5.80
C LEU A 188 -3.83 -8.39 -4.79
N GLY A 189 -4.68 -7.87 -3.91
CA GLY A 189 -4.32 -6.81 -2.96
C GLY A 189 -4.14 -5.46 -3.64
N PHE A 190 -3.14 -4.69 -3.21
CA PHE A 190 -2.72 -3.44 -3.84
C PHE A 190 -1.90 -3.76 -5.10
N ALA A 191 -2.57 -3.93 -6.24
CA ALA A 191 -1.95 -4.32 -7.49
C ALA A 191 -2.19 -3.28 -8.59
N ASN A 192 -1.16 -3.02 -9.39
CA ASN A 192 -1.26 -2.15 -10.55
C ASN A 192 -1.66 -2.94 -11.80
N ARG A 193 -2.39 -2.30 -12.70
CA ARG A 193 -2.69 -2.84 -14.02
C ARG A 193 -1.47 -2.65 -14.91
N VAL A 194 -0.84 -3.75 -15.29
CA VAL A 194 0.41 -3.76 -16.07
C VAL A 194 0.25 -4.59 -17.33
N ARG A 195 0.96 -4.19 -18.38
CA ARG A 195 0.96 -4.93 -19.66
C ARG A 195 1.45 -6.36 -19.43
N ARG A 196 0.78 -7.32 -20.08
CA ARG A 196 1.24 -8.70 -20.16
C ARG A 196 2.58 -8.76 -20.88
N GLY A 197 3.47 -9.65 -20.44
CA GLY A 197 4.76 -9.89 -21.09
C GLY A 197 5.47 -11.10 -20.50
N SER A 198 6.80 -11.12 -20.61
CA SER A 198 7.62 -12.30 -20.30
C SER A 198 8.54 -12.14 -19.09
N ILE A 199 8.34 -11.07 -18.30
CA ILE A 199 9.10 -10.85 -17.07
C ILE A 199 8.29 -11.38 -15.88
N GLY A 200 8.81 -12.39 -15.20
CA GLY A 200 8.29 -12.91 -13.95
C GLY A 200 8.93 -12.20 -12.77
N VAL A 201 8.16 -11.87 -11.75
CA VAL A 201 8.64 -11.23 -10.53
C VAL A 201 8.29 -12.11 -9.34
N VAL A 202 9.22 -12.25 -8.39
CA VAL A 202 8.95 -12.82 -7.07
C VAL A 202 9.49 -11.87 -6.02
N GLY A 203 8.74 -11.63 -4.94
CA GLY A 203 9.23 -10.72 -3.92
C GLY A 203 8.54 -10.75 -2.57
N ALA A 204 9.34 -10.61 -1.53
CA ALA A 204 8.90 -10.36 -0.15
C ALA A 204 8.73 -8.86 0.10
N SER A 205 8.11 -8.17 -0.84
CA SER A 205 8.00 -6.71 -0.87
C SER A 205 6.82 -6.28 -1.74
N GLY A 206 5.72 -5.85 -1.12
CA GLY A 206 4.53 -5.41 -1.86
C GLY A 206 4.82 -4.20 -2.74
N THR A 207 5.21 -3.07 -2.14
CA THR A 207 5.52 -1.85 -2.89
C THR A 207 6.78 -1.94 -3.76
N GLY A 208 7.71 -2.85 -3.46
CA GLY A 208 8.83 -3.15 -4.38
C GLY A 208 8.36 -3.91 -5.63
N ILE A 209 7.42 -4.83 -5.50
CA ILE A 209 6.74 -5.45 -6.65
C ILE A 209 6.00 -4.39 -7.46
N GLN A 210 5.23 -3.50 -6.81
CA GLN A 210 4.52 -2.43 -7.51
C GLN A 210 5.49 -1.53 -8.30
N GLU A 211 6.57 -1.05 -7.67
CA GLU A 211 7.58 -0.22 -8.35
C GLU A 211 8.20 -0.93 -9.55
N VAL A 212 8.71 -2.15 -9.37
CA VAL A 212 9.38 -2.87 -10.46
C VAL A 212 8.41 -3.16 -11.60
N THR A 213 7.19 -3.60 -11.31
CA THR A 213 6.21 -3.96 -12.36
C THR A 213 5.70 -2.73 -13.12
N THR A 214 5.46 -1.61 -12.43
CA THR A 214 5.04 -0.35 -13.05
C THR A 214 6.17 0.31 -13.83
N LEU A 215 7.43 0.22 -13.37
CA LEU A 215 8.59 0.67 -14.13
C LEU A 215 8.82 -0.23 -15.36
N VAL A 216 8.73 -1.55 -15.25
CA VAL A 216 8.79 -2.45 -16.42
C VAL A 216 7.72 -2.07 -17.45
N HIS A 217 6.49 -1.76 -17.01
CA HIS A 217 5.46 -1.20 -17.87
C HIS A 217 5.94 0.13 -18.50
N ARG A 218 6.41 1.09 -17.73
CA ARG A 218 6.83 2.40 -18.25
C ARG A 218 7.99 2.29 -19.27
N LEU A 219 8.90 1.36 -19.02
CA LEU A 219 10.10 1.08 -19.84
C LEU A 219 9.80 0.33 -21.14
N GLY A 220 8.55 -0.09 -21.39
CA GLY A 220 8.16 -0.78 -22.62
C GLY A 220 8.04 -2.31 -22.50
N GLY A 221 8.42 -2.90 -21.36
CA GLY A 221 8.28 -4.34 -21.07
C GLY A 221 6.89 -4.74 -20.55
N GLY A 222 6.75 -5.99 -20.12
CA GLY A 222 5.49 -6.50 -19.57
C GLY A 222 5.70 -7.72 -18.66
N ILE A 223 4.72 -7.99 -17.81
CA ILE A 223 4.80 -8.96 -16.72
C ILE A 223 4.05 -10.25 -17.07
N SER A 224 4.70 -11.40 -16.86
CA SER A 224 4.05 -12.72 -16.92
C SER A 224 3.33 -13.00 -15.60
N HIS A 225 4.01 -12.86 -14.47
CA HIS A 225 3.48 -13.00 -13.13
C HIS A 225 4.28 -12.13 -12.16
N ALA A 226 3.67 -11.71 -11.07
CA ALA A 226 4.33 -11.13 -9.91
C ALA A 226 3.83 -11.84 -8.65
N ILE A 227 4.68 -12.67 -8.04
CA ILE A 227 4.35 -13.51 -6.88
C ILE A 227 4.87 -12.81 -5.62
N GLY A 228 3.95 -12.22 -4.86
CA GLY A 228 4.24 -11.69 -3.53
C GLY A 228 4.32 -12.82 -2.51
N THR A 229 5.29 -12.76 -1.60
CA THR A 229 5.58 -13.90 -0.71
C THR A 229 5.27 -13.64 0.76
N GLY A 230 4.96 -12.38 1.10
CA GLY A 230 4.85 -11.89 2.48
C GLY A 230 6.19 -11.30 2.97
N GLY A 231 6.12 -10.20 3.73
CA GLY A 231 7.31 -9.40 4.08
C GLY A 231 8.38 -10.15 4.88
N ARG A 232 7.97 -11.20 5.62
CA ARG A 232 8.84 -12.03 6.47
C ARG A 232 9.34 -13.29 5.79
N ASP A 233 9.05 -13.51 4.50
CA ASP A 233 9.39 -14.79 3.85
C ASP A 233 10.90 -15.07 3.84
N LEU A 234 11.74 -14.04 3.75
CA LEU A 234 13.20 -14.17 3.82
C LEU A 234 13.76 -14.12 5.25
N ASP A 235 12.91 -14.20 6.27
CA ASP A 235 13.33 -14.43 7.64
C ASP A 235 13.94 -15.82 7.82
N ALA A 236 14.89 -15.95 8.75
CA ALA A 236 15.57 -17.21 9.02
C ALA A 236 14.61 -18.33 9.43
N ALA A 237 13.57 -18.01 10.22
CA ALA A 237 12.58 -18.98 10.67
C ALA A 237 11.66 -19.45 9.54
N VAL A 238 11.30 -18.55 8.61
CA VAL A 238 10.45 -18.86 7.45
C VAL A 238 11.24 -19.56 6.36
N GLY A 239 12.49 -19.15 6.15
CA GLY A 239 13.44 -19.84 5.29
C GLY A 239 13.18 -19.68 3.79
N GLY A 240 12.49 -18.62 3.35
CA GLY A 240 12.28 -18.32 1.93
C GLY A 240 11.35 -19.31 1.22
N VAL A 241 10.46 -19.99 1.95
CA VAL A 241 9.66 -21.11 1.42
C VAL A 241 8.83 -20.69 0.23
N THR A 242 8.17 -19.54 0.27
CA THR A 242 7.32 -19.09 -0.84
C THR A 242 8.15 -18.49 -1.97
N THR A 243 9.22 -17.77 -1.66
CA THR A 243 10.16 -17.24 -2.67
C THR A 243 10.79 -18.35 -3.50
N LEU A 244 11.28 -19.41 -2.86
CA LEU A 244 11.89 -20.55 -3.55
C LEU A 244 10.88 -21.33 -4.39
N GLN A 245 9.64 -21.49 -3.92
CA GLN A 245 8.57 -22.09 -4.72
C GLN A 245 8.19 -21.20 -5.92
N GLY A 246 8.02 -19.90 -5.70
CA GLY A 246 7.71 -18.94 -6.75
C GLY A 246 8.79 -18.90 -7.84
N LEU A 247 10.06 -18.97 -7.44
CA LEU A 247 11.17 -19.13 -8.38
C LEU A 247 11.01 -20.40 -9.23
N GLY A 248 10.75 -21.56 -8.60
CA GLY A 248 10.52 -22.81 -9.32
C GLY A 248 9.35 -22.71 -10.32
N TRP A 249 8.23 -22.13 -9.91
CA TRP A 249 7.06 -21.98 -10.78
C TRP A 249 7.33 -21.04 -11.96
N LEU A 250 8.04 -19.93 -11.75
CA LEU A 250 8.47 -19.04 -12.83
C LEU A 250 9.49 -19.70 -13.76
N ALA A 251 10.30 -20.64 -13.26
CA ALA A 251 11.21 -21.44 -14.07
C ALA A 251 10.46 -22.39 -15.02
N GLU A 252 9.38 -22.99 -14.55
CA GLU A 252 8.56 -23.93 -15.31
C GLU A 252 7.57 -23.24 -16.27
N ASP A 253 7.23 -21.97 -16.03
CA ASP A 253 6.32 -21.22 -16.91
C ASP A 253 6.99 -20.81 -18.23
N ASP A 254 6.56 -21.40 -19.34
CA ASP A 254 7.04 -21.07 -20.70
C ASP A 254 6.81 -19.60 -21.07
N GLY A 255 5.82 -18.94 -20.48
CA GLY A 255 5.54 -17.51 -20.67
C GLY A 255 6.60 -16.60 -20.05
N THR A 256 7.31 -17.07 -19.03
CA THR A 256 8.33 -16.32 -18.31
C THR A 256 9.70 -16.58 -18.92
N ARG A 257 10.35 -15.51 -19.41
CA ARG A 257 11.70 -15.54 -20.00
C ARG A 257 12.78 -14.90 -19.14
N VAL A 258 12.41 -13.94 -18.29
CA VAL A 258 13.32 -13.25 -17.37
C VAL A 258 12.68 -13.21 -15.99
N ILE A 259 13.49 -13.39 -14.94
CA ILE A 259 13.01 -13.39 -13.55
C ILE A 259 13.61 -12.22 -12.78
N VAL A 260 12.77 -11.53 -12.01
CA VAL A 260 13.19 -10.46 -11.09
C VAL A 260 12.89 -10.87 -9.66
N ILE A 261 13.86 -10.67 -8.78
CA ILE A 261 13.73 -10.94 -7.33
C ILE A 261 13.79 -9.60 -6.60
N VAL A 262 12.79 -9.30 -5.78
CA VAL A 262 12.73 -8.05 -5.01
C VAL A 262 12.49 -8.35 -3.54
N SER A 263 13.36 -7.88 -2.66
CA SER A 263 13.17 -8.10 -1.22
C SER A 263 13.97 -7.12 -0.36
N LYS A 264 13.61 -7.07 0.92
CA LYS A 264 14.39 -6.50 2.03
C LYS A 264 14.76 -7.66 2.98
N PRO A 265 15.81 -8.43 2.68
CA PRO A 265 16.08 -9.66 3.44
C PRO A 265 16.44 -9.35 4.90
N SER A 266 15.78 -10.02 5.84
CA SER A 266 16.16 -10.00 7.26
C SER A 266 17.19 -11.08 7.62
N SER A 267 17.39 -12.09 6.75
CA SER A 267 18.42 -13.12 6.90
C SER A 267 19.34 -13.21 5.69
N ARG A 268 20.64 -13.03 5.93
CA ARG A 268 21.70 -13.18 4.91
C ARG A 268 21.76 -14.60 4.36
N ASP A 269 21.69 -15.62 5.22
CA ASP A 269 21.78 -17.02 4.79
C ASP A 269 20.59 -17.42 3.89
N VAL A 270 19.39 -16.89 4.18
CA VAL A 270 18.22 -17.13 3.33
C VAL A 270 18.35 -16.38 2.00
N ALA A 271 18.85 -15.14 2.02
CA ALA A 271 19.14 -14.39 0.80
C ALA A 271 20.19 -15.12 -0.08
N ASP A 272 21.28 -15.60 0.51
CA ASP A 272 22.32 -16.38 -0.18
C ASP A 272 21.73 -17.62 -0.86
N ARG A 273 20.85 -18.34 -0.17
CA ARG A 273 20.13 -19.51 -0.72
C ARG A 273 19.20 -19.14 -1.87
N VAL A 274 18.47 -18.03 -1.77
CA VAL A 274 17.59 -17.53 -2.83
C VAL A 274 18.40 -17.14 -4.07
N LEU A 275 19.50 -16.40 -3.91
CA LEU A 275 20.38 -16.03 -5.01
C LEU A 275 21.03 -17.26 -5.65
N ALA A 276 21.48 -18.23 -4.86
CA ALA A 276 22.04 -19.49 -5.36
C ALA A 276 21.00 -20.36 -6.09
N ALA A 277 19.71 -20.28 -5.72
CA ALA A 277 18.63 -20.92 -6.45
C ALA A 277 18.38 -20.19 -7.78
N ALA A 278 18.32 -18.85 -7.76
CA ALA A 278 18.13 -18.03 -8.95
C ALA A 278 19.24 -18.24 -9.99
N ALA A 279 20.50 -18.31 -9.56
CA ALA A 279 21.64 -18.57 -10.46
C ALA A 279 21.57 -19.94 -11.15
N ARG A 280 20.84 -20.91 -10.59
CA ARG A 280 20.69 -22.27 -11.13
C ARG A 280 19.38 -22.49 -11.88
N ILE A 281 18.54 -21.46 -12.00
CA ILE A 281 17.16 -21.59 -12.49
C ILE A 281 17.04 -21.79 -14.01
N GLY A 282 18.14 -21.57 -14.75
CA GLY A 282 18.19 -21.75 -16.20
C GLY A 282 17.57 -20.63 -17.03
N LYS A 283 17.03 -19.58 -16.39
CA LYS A 283 16.51 -18.35 -17.03
C LYS A 283 17.33 -17.14 -16.59
N PRO A 284 17.54 -16.13 -17.46
CA PRO A 284 18.12 -14.85 -17.06
C PRO A 284 17.39 -14.27 -15.85
N ALA A 285 18.16 -13.84 -14.85
CA ALA A 285 17.60 -13.31 -13.61
C ALA A 285 18.36 -12.06 -13.14
N VAL A 286 17.61 -11.16 -12.50
CA VAL A 286 18.15 -10.00 -11.79
C VAL A 286 17.56 -9.93 -10.39
N ALA A 287 18.36 -9.61 -9.39
CA ALA A 287 17.90 -9.45 -8.01
C ALA A 287 18.16 -8.03 -7.49
N CYS A 288 17.17 -7.46 -6.81
CA CYS A 288 17.27 -6.25 -6.02
C CYS A 288 16.92 -6.61 -4.57
N LEU A 289 17.96 -6.87 -3.78
CA LEU A 289 17.86 -7.18 -2.36
C LEU A 289 18.35 -5.96 -1.58
N LEU A 290 17.42 -5.10 -1.17
CA LEU A 290 17.78 -3.84 -0.51
C LEU A 290 18.51 -4.12 0.80
N GLY A 291 19.74 -3.64 0.89
CA GLY A 291 20.60 -3.82 2.06
C GLY A 291 21.33 -5.14 2.18
N TYR A 292 21.28 -5.97 1.14
CA TYR A 292 22.11 -7.15 1.06
C TYR A 292 23.56 -6.77 0.66
N ASP A 293 24.52 -7.26 1.43
CA ASP A 293 25.97 -7.06 1.26
C ASP A 293 26.74 -8.38 1.14
N GLY A 294 26.02 -9.48 0.87
CA GLY A 294 26.59 -10.82 0.75
C GLY A 294 27.25 -11.10 -0.60
N GLN A 295 27.61 -12.37 -0.80
CA GLN A 295 28.30 -12.81 -2.01
C GLN A 295 27.34 -13.02 -3.17
N ILE A 296 27.61 -12.37 -4.29
CA ILE A 296 26.82 -12.50 -5.51
C ILE A 296 27.26 -13.76 -6.27
N PRO A 297 26.35 -14.71 -6.56
CA PRO A 297 26.67 -15.88 -7.38
C PRO A 297 27.07 -15.49 -8.81
N THR A 298 27.99 -16.24 -9.41
CA THR A 298 28.39 -16.04 -10.81
C THR A 298 27.21 -16.20 -11.76
N GLY A 299 27.06 -15.26 -12.70
CA GLY A 299 26.00 -15.29 -13.70
C GLY A 299 24.66 -14.69 -13.26
N LEU A 300 24.55 -14.23 -12.01
CA LEU A 300 23.39 -13.49 -11.52
C LEU A 300 23.71 -12.00 -11.44
N GLU A 301 22.84 -11.17 -12.02
CA GLU A 301 22.92 -9.72 -11.89
C GLU A 301 22.24 -9.30 -10.59
N VAL A 302 22.96 -8.60 -9.71
CA VAL A 302 22.41 -8.03 -8.48
C VAL A 302 22.59 -6.52 -8.53
N VAL A 303 21.49 -5.81 -8.38
CA VAL A 303 21.41 -4.35 -8.47
C VAL A 303 20.94 -3.77 -7.14
N THR A 304 21.13 -2.46 -6.98
CA THR A 304 20.92 -1.79 -5.69
C THR A 304 19.62 -1.00 -5.61
N THR A 305 18.96 -0.81 -6.75
CA THR A 305 17.70 -0.07 -6.83
C THR A 305 16.64 -0.80 -7.65
N LEU A 306 15.38 -0.53 -7.32
CA LEU A 306 14.19 -1.04 -8.00
C LEU A 306 14.15 -0.57 -9.46
N GLU A 307 14.62 0.66 -9.73
CA GLU A 307 14.76 1.17 -11.10
C GLU A 307 15.77 0.38 -11.92
N GLU A 308 16.97 0.13 -11.38
CA GLU A 308 17.99 -0.70 -12.04
C GLU A 308 17.46 -2.11 -12.29
N ALA A 309 16.67 -2.67 -11.37
CA ALA A 309 16.09 -4.00 -11.52
C ALA A 309 15.11 -4.04 -12.70
N ALA A 310 14.24 -3.04 -12.81
CA ALA A 310 13.29 -2.93 -13.92
C ALA A 310 14.01 -2.73 -15.27
N ILE A 311 15.04 -1.88 -15.32
CA ILE A 311 15.86 -1.64 -16.52
C ILE A 311 16.58 -2.92 -16.95
N ALA A 312 17.26 -3.58 -16.02
CA ALA A 312 17.95 -4.85 -16.27
C ALA A 312 16.98 -5.93 -16.74
N ALA A 313 15.80 -6.05 -16.12
CA ALA A 313 14.79 -7.01 -16.52
C ALA A 313 14.34 -6.81 -17.97
N VAL A 314 14.01 -5.57 -18.36
CA VAL A 314 13.62 -5.26 -19.75
C VAL A 314 14.78 -5.54 -20.71
N ARG A 315 16.01 -5.14 -20.37
CA ARG A 315 17.20 -5.41 -21.19
C ARG A 315 17.44 -6.91 -21.40
N LEU A 316 17.28 -7.73 -20.35
CA LEU A 316 17.47 -9.18 -20.41
C LEU A 316 16.44 -9.90 -21.30
N THR A 317 15.29 -9.27 -21.61
CA THR A 317 14.36 -9.80 -22.63
C THR A 317 14.88 -9.68 -24.07
N GLY A 318 15.90 -8.84 -24.28
CA GLY A 318 16.42 -8.42 -25.58
C GLY A 318 15.83 -7.08 -26.08
N ALA A 319 14.91 -6.47 -25.33
CA ALA A 319 14.34 -5.17 -25.67
C ALA A 319 15.22 -4.00 -25.19
N ALA A 320 15.18 -2.89 -25.92
CA ALA A 320 15.78 -1.62 -25.47
C ALA A 320 14.82 -0.91 -24.51
N PRO A 321 15.18 -0.68 -23.23
CA PRO A 321 14.33 0.06 -22.29
C PRO A 321 14.12 1.50 -22.75
N ARG A 322 12.89 2.01 -22.63
CA ARG A 322 12.59 3.44 -22.85
C ARG A 322 13.30 4.30 -21.80
N GLY A 323 13.57 5.57 -22.13
CA GLY A 323 14.13 6.52 -21.18
C GLY A 323 13.14 6.90 -20.07
N LEU A 324 13.67 7.18 -18.89
CA LEU A 324 12.92 7.78 -17.78
C LEU A 324 13.33 9.24 -17.64
N ASP A 325 12.36 10.14 -17.74
CA ASP A 325 12.61 11.57 -17.64
C ASP A 325 13.11 11.96 -16.24
N ARG A 326 14.07 12.88 -16.22
CA ARG A 326 14.56 13.50 -14.98
C ARG A 326 14.05 14.94 -14.89
N PRO A 327 13.52 15.36 -13.73
CA PRO A 327 13.06 16.73 -13.58
C PRO A 327 14.23 17.71 -13.66
N VAL A 328 14.00 18.88 -14.26
CA VAL A 328 14.94 20.00 -14.22
C VAL A 328 14.72 20.75 -12.91
N ILE A 329 15.75 20.86 -12.08
CA ILE A 329 15.68 21.57 -10.79
C ILE A 329 15.89 23.06 -11.05
N THR A 330 14.83 23.86 -10.92
CA THR A 330 14.86 25.32 -11.16
C THR A 330 14.79 26.15 -9.86
N SER A 331 14.64 25.51 -8.69
CA SER A 331 14.51 26.21 -7.41
C SER A 331 15.87 26.63 -6.85
N SER A 332 15.94 27.81 -6.21
CA SER A 332 17.10 28.19 -5.41
C SER A 332 17.23 27.21 -4.24
N ALA A 333 18.26 26.36 -4.28
CA ALA A 333 18.48 25.37 -3.26
C ALA A 333 18.65 26.00 -1.87
N THR A 334 17.88 25.51 -0.90
CA THR A 334 18.06 25.82 0.52
C THR A 334 18.63 24.59 1.19
N SER A 335 19.86 24.72 1.69
CA SER A 335 20.51 23.66 2.48
C SER A 335 19.63 23.28 3.67
N GLY A 336 19.36 22.00 3.86
CA GLY A 336 18.50 21.54 4.95
C GLY A 336 18.30 20.04 4.98
N SER A 337 17.43 19.58 5.88
CA SER A 337 17.09 18.16 5.99
C SER A 337 16.02 17.74 4.99
N ILE A 338 16.02 16.43 4.70
CA ILE A 338 15.01 15.77 3.89
C ILE A 338 14.08 15.04 4.84
N VAL A 339 12.77 15.20 4.62
CA VAL A 339 11.74 14.47 5.33
C VAL A 339 10.99 13.58 4.34
N GLY A 340 11.33 12.30 4.30
CA GLY A 340 10.63 11.28 3.53
C GLY A 340 9.41 10.75 4.28
N LEU A 341 8.21 10.87 3.71
CA LEU A 341 6.96 10.40 4.31
C LEU A 341 6.30 9.42 3.34
N TYR A 342 6.64 8.14 3.51
CA TYR A 342 6.29 7.08 2.57
C TYR A 342 5.07 6.28 3.04
N THR A 343 4.28 5.79 2.10
CA THR A 343 3.28 4.74 2.34
C THR A 343 3.80 3.34 2.05
N GLY A 344 4.84 3.25 1.21
CA GLY A 344 5.50 2.01 0.82
C GLY A 344 6.84 1.82 1.52
N GLY A 345 6.91 0.87 2.44
CA GLY A 345 8.13 0.58 3.20
C GLY A 345 9.35 0.15 2.38
N THR A 346 9.19 -0.31 1.15
CA THR A 346 10.34 -0.66 0.29
C THR A 346 10.92 0.56 -0.41
N LEU A 347 10.04 1.46 -0.87
CA LEU A 347 10.40 2.76 -1.43
C LEU A 347 11.08 3.63 -0.37
N CYS A 348 10.57 3.60 0.86
CA CYS A 348 11.14 4.29 2.01
C CYS A 348 12.58 3.81 2.30
N GLU A 349 12.80 2.50 2.37
CA GLU A 349 14.11 1.90 2.62
C GLU A 349 15.11 2.21 1.49
N GLU A 350 14.69 2.11 0.22
CA GLU A 350 15.54 2.48 -0.91
C GLU A 350 15.96 3.96 -0.84
N ALA A 351 15.00 4.87 -0.62
CA ALA A 351 15.27 6.30 -0.54
C ALA A 351 16.20 6.63 0.64
N ARG A 352 15.95 6.03 1.81
CA ARG A 352 16.79 6.16 3.01
C ARG A 352 18.23 5.72 2.75
N ARG A 353 18.44 4.61 2.03
CA ARG A 353 19.78 4.12 1.66
C ARG A 353 20.51 5.01 0.66
N LEU A 354 19.79 5.56 -0.32
CA LEU A 354 20.37 6.44 -1.34
C LEU A 354 20.77 7.81 -0.77
N VAL A 355 20.02 8.30 0.21
CA VAL A 355 20.22 9.62 0.83
C VAL A 355 21.13 9.54 2.05
N GLY A 356 20.95 8.54 2.91
CA GLY A 356 21.60 8.41 4.21
C GLY A 356 20.81 9.03 5.37
N ASP A 357 21.14 8.60 6.59
CA ASP A 357 20.36 8.90 7.82
C ASP A 357 20.76 10.19 8.54
N GLY A 358 21.81 10.91 8.10
CA GLY A 358 22.47 11.97 8.85
C GLY A 358 21.55 13.00 9.52
N ILE A 359 21.20 14.06 8.80
CA ILE A 359 20.20 15.05 9.26
C ILE A 359 18.80 14.75 8.70
N HIS A 360 18.68 13.71 7.87
CA HIS A 360 17.47 13.37 7.12
C HIS A 360 16.61 12.40 7.94
N ARG A 361 15.30 12.41 7.69
CA ARG A 361 14.34 11.54 8.37
C ARG A 361 13.45 10.87 7.34
N PHE A 362 13.25 9.57 7.48
CA PHE A 362 12.37 8.77 6.62
C PHE A 362 11.39 8.01 7.51
N VAL A 363 10.10 8.07 7.17
CA VAL A 363 9.02 7.40 7.91
C VAL A 363 8.22 6.55 6.95
N ASP A 364 8.07 5.27 7.29
CA ASP A 364 7.18 4.33 6.61
C ASP A 364 5.83 4.25 7.34
N PHE A 365 4.82 4.98 6.83
CA PHE A 365 3.46 4.94 7.38
C PHE A 365 2.74 3.62 7.10
N GLY A 366 3.30 2.75 6.25
CA GLY A 366 2.76 1.40 6.00
C GLY A 366 3.14 0.40 7.09
N ALA A 367 4.10 0.72 7.95
CA ALA A 367 4.53 -0.15 9.03
C ALA A 367 3.40 -0.39 10.06
N GLU A 368 3.42 -1.56 10.71
CA GLU A 368 2.40 -2.01 11.67
C GLU A 368 2.10 -0.96 12.76
N GLU A 369 3.13 -0.26 13.23
CA GLU A 369 3.01 0.78 14.26
C GLU A 369 2.07 1.93 13.87
N TYR A 370 1.86 2.18 12.57
CA TYR A 370 0.94 3.19 12.05
C TYR A 370 -0.40 2.63 11.60
N THR A 371 -0.48 1.32 11.31
CA THR A 371 -1.65 0.66 10.71
C THR A 371 -2.44 -0.20 11.71
N ARG A 372 -1.93 -0.43 12.93
CA ARG A 372 -2.66 -1.19 13.95
C ARG A 372 -4.01 -0.54 14.28
N GLY A 373 -5.10 -1.25 13.98
CA GLY A 373 -6.48 -0.80 14.19
C GLY A 373 -6.92 0.33 13.25
N ARG A 374 -6.20 0.57 12.14
CA ARG A 374 -6.49 1.63 11.16
C ARG A 374 -6.27 1.10 9.73
N PRO A 375 -6.91 1.70 8.71
CA PRO A 375 -6.58 1.36 7.33
C PRO A 375 -5.12 1.69 6.98
N HIS A 376 -4.54 0.92 6.06
CA HIS A 376 -3.22 1.21 5.50
C HIS A 376 -3.22 2.59 4.80
N PRO A 377 -2.11 3.36 4.82
CA PRO A 377 -2.09 4.71 4.24
C PRO A 377 -2.28 4.80 2.72
N ILE A 378 -2.17 3.67 2.02
CA ILE A 378 -2.55 3.56 0.59
C ILE A 378 -4.07 3.71 0.42
N ILE A 379 -4.86 3.33 1.43
CA ILE A 379 -6.32 3.45 1.47
C ILE A 379 -6.73 4.77 2.11
N ASP A 380 -6.17 5.09 3.28
CA ASP A 380 -6.50 6.29 4.06
C ASP A 380 -5.23 7.12 4.39
N PRO A 381 -4.98 8.22 3.67
CA PRO A 381 -3.75 8.98 3.81
C PRO A 381 -3.73 9.95 5.01
N SER A 382 -4.78 9.98 5.86
CA SER A 382 -5.00 11.02 6.86
C SER A 382 -3.81 11.22 7.83
N ARG A 383 -3.21 10.14 8.34
CA ARG A 383 -2.05 10.24 9.24
C ARG A 383 -0.83 10.87 8.55
N ARG A 384 -0.60 10.48 7.29
CA ARG A 384 0.51 11.03 6.50
C ARG A 384 0.29 12.51 6.21
N HIS A 385 -0.96 12.92 5.98
CA HIS A 385 -1.30 14.33 5.79
C HIS A 385 -0.95 15.19 7.01
N THR A 386 -1.25 14.73 8.23
CA THR A 386 -0.82 15.41 9.46
C THR A 386 0.70 15.56 9.52
N ALA A 387 1.45 14.48 9.23
CA ALA A 387 2.90 14.50 9.26
C ALA A 387 3.53 15.44 8.22
N ILE A 388 2.88 15.66 7.07
CA ILE A 388 3.32 16.64 6.06
C ILE A 388 3.22 18.06 6.63
N VAL A 389 2.11 18.39 7.30
CA VAL A 389 1.92 19.71 7.91
C VAL A 389 2.91 19.91 9.06
N ASP A 390 3.17 18.89 9.88
CA ASP A 390 4.17 18.94 10.94
C ASP A 390 5.58 19.15 10.39
N ALA A 391 5.94 18.42 9.33
CA ALA A 391 7.23 18.58 8.64
C ALA A 391 7.41 19.99 8.06
N ALA A 392 6.33 20.62 7.59
CA ALA A 392 6.37 22.00 7.14
C ALA A 392 6.64 23.00 8.28
N GLY A 393 6.30 22.65 9.51
CA GLY A 393 6.63 23.44 10.71
C GLY A 393 8.08 23.28 11.18
N ASP A 394 8.77 22.21 10.77
CA ASP A 394 10.18 22.00 11.11
C ASP A 394 11.07 22.98 10.34
N GLY A 395 11.76 23.86 11.09
CA GLY A 395 12.66 24.86 10.53
C GLY A 395 13.87 24.30 9.79
N ARG A 396 14.22 23.03 9.99
CA ARG A 396 15.33 22.36 9.31
C ARG A 396 14.94 21.71 7.99
N ALA A 397 13.66 21.37 7.82
CA ALA A 397 13.18 20.68 6.64
C ALA A 397 13.21 21.62 5.41
N SER A 398 13.99 21.24 4.40
CA SER A 398 14.04 21.94 3.11
C SER A 398 13.34 21.16 1.99
N VAL A 399 13.23 19.84 2.12
CA VAL A 399 12.57 18.95 1.15
C VAL A 399 11.66 17.95 1.85
N ILE A 400 10.43 17.82 1.35
CA ILE A 400 9.55 16.69 1.65
C ILE A 400 9.55 15.74 0.44
N VAL A 401 9.73 14.44 0.68
CA VAL A 401 9.71 13.40 -0.37
C VAL A 401 8.58 12.41 -0.10
N LEU A 402 7.77 12.13 -1.13
CA LEU A 402 6.54 11.36 -1.02
C LEU A 402 6.43 10.33 -2.15
N ASP A 403 5.83 9.19 -1.84
CA ASP A 403 5.29 8.24 -2.81
C ASP A 403 3.77 8.41 -2.96
N VAL A 404 3.23 8.10 -4.13
CA VAL A 404 1.78 8.03 -4.37
C VAL A 404 1.49 6.72 -5.06
N ILE A 405 0.90 5.78 -4.33
CA ILE A 405 0.63 4.42 -4.82
C ILE A 405 -0.75 4.38 -5.47
N LEU A 406 -0.79 3.94 -6.73
CA LEU A 406 -2.01 3.69 -7.49
C LEU A 406 -2.33 2.19 -7.52
N GLY A 407 -3.41 1.83 -8.21
CA GLY A 407 -3.81 0.45 -8.43
C GLY A 407 -5.13 0.09 -7.75
N ASP A 408 -5.51 -1.17 -7.90
CA ASP A 408 -6.70 -1.73 -7.26
C ASP A 408 -6.58 -1.65 -5.72
N CYS A 409 -7.72 -1.46 -5.05
CA CYS A 409 -7.82 -1.29 -3.59
C CYS A 409 -7.12 -0.05 -2.99
N ALA A 410 -6.40 0.76 -3.77
CA ALA A 410 -5.85 2.04 -3.31
C ALA A 410 -6.92 3.14 -3.27
N HIS A 411 -6.58 4.28 -2.66
CA HIS A 411 -7.43 5.47 -2.67
C HIS A 411 -7.82 5.86 -4.12
N PRO A 412 -9.07 6.29 -4.38
CA PRO A 412 -9.54 6.57 -5.75
C PRO A 412 -8.92 7.81 -6.38
N ASP A 413 -8.51 8.80 -5.58
CA ASP A 413 -7.80 10.01 -6.05
C ASP A 413 -6.74 10.48 -5.03
N PRO A 414 -5.61 9.75 -4.89
CA PRO A 414 -4.64 10.02 -3.85
C PRO A 414 -3.91 11.37 -4.04
N ALA A 415 -3.63 11.80 -5.28
CA ALA A 415 -3.03 13.09 -5.54
C ALA A 415 -3.99 14.24 -5.24
N GLY A 416 -5.29 14.10 -5.57
CA GLY A 416 -6.30 15.09 -5.21
C GLY A 416 -6.46 15.26 -3.69
N ALA A 417 -6.43 14.17 -2.94
CA ALA A 417 -6.45 14.21 -1.48
C ALA A 417 -5.18 14.86 -0.88
N LEU A 418 -4.02 14.68 -1.52
CA LEU A 418 -2.74 15.19 -1.07
C LEU A 418 -2.53 16.68 -1.43
N ALA A 419 -3.05 17.12 -2.58
CA ALA A 419 -2.87 18.46 -3.13
C ALA A 419 -3.13 19.62 -2.15
N PRO A 420 -4.29 19.70 -1.44
CA PRO A 420 -4.53 20.80 -0.50
C PRO A 420 -3.54 20.81 0.68
N VAL A 421 -3.07 19.63 1.10
CA VAL A 421 -2.10 19.48 2.19
C VAL A 421 -0.73 20.02 1.78
N LEU A 422 -0.31 19.74 0.54
CA LEU A 422 0.95 20.26 0.00
C LEU A 422 0.93 21.78 -0.16
N VAL A 423 -0.21 22.35 -0.58
CA VAL A 423 -0.38 23.80 -0.65
C VAL A 423 -0.24 24.42 0.74
N ASP A 424 -0.95 23.90 1.76
CA ASP A 424 -0.87 24.40 3.13
C ASP A 424 0.56 24.31 3.70
N ALA A 425 1.23 23.17 3.51
CA ALA A 425 2.62 22.97 3.93
C ALA A 425 3.58 24.01 3.33
N ARG A 426 3.48 24.26 2.02
CA ARG A 426 4.34 25.23 1.33
C ARG A 426 4.04 26.67 1.75
N GLU A 427 2.77 27.03 1.91
CA GLU A 427 2.37 28.36 2.37
C GLU A 427 2.84 28.63 3.80
N ARG A 428 2.78 27.65 4.71
CA ARG A 428 3.32 27.77 6.07
C ARG A 428 4.83 28.03 6.07
N ALA A 429 5.58 27.28 5.26
CA ALA A 429 7.01 27.50 5.12
C ALA A 429 7.31 28.91 4.56
N ARG A 430 6.56 29.34 3.55
CA ARG A 430 6.68 30.68 2.95
C ARG A 430 6.37 31.80 3.94
N HIS A 431 5.31 31.67 4.74
CA HIS A 431 4.97 32.61 5.81
C HIS A 431 6.06 32.68 6.90
N ALA A 432 6.80 31.60 7.12
CA ALA A 432 7.97 31.56 7.99
C ALA A 432 9.28 32.04 7.29
N GLY A 433 9.21 32.60 6.09
CA GLY A 433 10.37 33.09 5.33
C GLY A 433 11.28 31.98 4.79
N ARG A 434 10.79 30.75 4.70
CA ARG A 434 11.54 29.58 4.21
C ARG A 434 11.02 29.07 2.86
N SER A 435 11.89 28.41 2.12
CA SER A 435 11.51 27.61 0.96
C SER A 435 11.36 26.14 1.38
N LEU A 436 10.28 25.50 0.91
CA LEU A 436 10.04 24.07 1.10
C LEU A 436 9.72 23.43 -0.25
N SER A 437 10.63 22.56 -0.70
CA SER A 437 10.43 21.78 -1.92
C SER A 437 9.66 20.51 -1.62
N VAL A 438 8.77 20.11 -2.54
CA VAL A 438 8.08 18.82 -2.48
C VAL A 438 8.51 18.01 -3.69
N VAL A 439 9.07 16.83 -3.44
CA VAL A 439 9.42 15.84 -4.47
C VAL A 439 8.47 14.66 -4.32
N ALA A 440 7.90 14.19 -5.43
CA ALA A 440 6.96 13.08 -5.40
C ALA A 440 7.28 12.06 -6.49
N HIS A 441 7.02 10.78 -6.22
CA HIS A 441 6.96 9.73 -7.22
C HIS A 441 5.59 9.05 -7.19
N VAL A 442 4.97 8.88 -8.36
CA VAL A 442 3.70 8.16 -8.50
C VAL A 442 3.97 6.75 -9.01
N VAL A 443 3.68 5.74 -8.18
CA VAL A 443 3.84 4.32 -8.50
C VAL A 443 2.55 3.82 -9.13
N GLY A 444 2.54 3.68 -10.45
CA GLY A 444 1.38 3.23 -11.20
C GLY A 444 1.55 3.32 -12.71
N THR A 445 0.48 2.98 -13.43
CA THR A 445 0.42 2.99 -14.90
C THR A 445 -0.74 3.82 -15.42
N ASP A 446 -0.73 4.07 -16.73
CA ASP A 446 -1.86 4.65 -17.46
C ASP A 446 -3.10 3.73 -17.51
N GLU A 447 -2.95 2.44 -17.20
CA GLU A 447 -4.06 1.48 -17.12
C GLU A 447 -4.73 1.43 -15.74
N ASP A 448 -4.10 1.99 -14.70
CA ASP A 448 -4.65 2.00 -13.34
C ASP A 448 -5.94 2.84 -13.24
N PRO A 449 -6.88 2.48 -12.33
CA PRO A 449 -8.16 3.18 -12.19
C PRO A 449 -8.04 4.68 -11.95
N GLN A 450 -6.96 5.12 -11.28
CA GLN A 450 -6.71 6.52 -10.93
C GLN A 450 -6.12 7.33 -12.09
N ALA A 451 -5.70 6.68 -13.19
CA ALA A 451 -5.00 7.25 -14.33
C ALA A 451 -3.72 8.03 -13.97
N LEU A 452 -2.56 7.40 -14.12
CA LEU A 452 -1.24 7.96 -13.77
C LEU A 452 -1.04 9.43 -14.19
N GLY A 453 -1.32 9.76 -15.46
CA GLY A 453 -1.12 11.12 -15.97
C GLY A 453 -1.98 12.18 -15.27
N VAL A 454 -3.18 11.82 -14.81
CA VAL A 454 -4.05 12.72 -14.04
C VAL A 454 -3.45 13.00 -12.66
N GLN A 455 -3.01 11.94 -11.98
CA GLN A 455 -2.40 12.01 -10.64
C GLN A 455 -1.10 12.82 -10.66
N GLU A 456 -0.19 12.53 -11.60
CA GLU A 456 1.05 13.29 -11.73
C GLU A 456 0.79 14.77 -12.03
N ASN A 457 -0.17 15.08 -12.92
CA ASN A 457 -0.51 16.46 -13.26
C ASN A 457 -1.16 17.22 -12.09
N ALA A 458 -1.95 16.56 -11.25
CA ALA A 458 -2.50 17.16 -10.03
C ALA A 458 -1.39 17.60 -9.07
N LEU A 459 -0.35 16.76 -8.88
CA LEU A 459 0.81 17.10 -8.06
C LEU A 459 1.65 18.24 -8.67
N ARG A 460 1.91 18.20 -9.98
CA ARG A 460 2.64 19.28 -10.67
C ARG A 460 1.93 20.63 -10.55
N LYS A 461 0.59 20.66 -10.64
CA LYS A 461 -0.21 21.90 -10.50
C LYS A 461 -0.06 22.59 -9.15
N VAL A 462 0.22 21.84 -8.07
CA VAL A 462 0.48 22.40 -6.74
C VAL A 462 1.97 22.66 -6.47
N GLY A 463 2.81 22.54 -7.50
CA GLY A 463 4.23 22.85 -7.45
C GLY A 463 5.12 21.73 -6.91
N ALA A 464 4.64 20.48 -6.90
CA ALA A 464 5.49 19.33 -6.59
C ALA A 464 6.35 18.93 -7.80
N ILE A 465 7.59 18.53 -7.53
CA ILE A 465 8.53 17.98 -8.51
C ILE A 465 8.25 16.49 -8.64
N VAL A 466 7.58 16.10 -9.72
CA VAL A 466 7.18 14.70 -9.96
C VAL A 466 8.27 13.96 -10.74
N CYS A 467 8.79 12.89 -10.16
CA CYS A 467 9.90 12.09 -10.67
C CYS A 467 9.43 10.78 -11.30
N ALA A 468 10.19 10.27 -12.27
CA ALA A 468 9.84 9.07 -13.02
C ALA A 468 10.04 7.73 -12.27
N SER A 469 10.78 7.75 -11.15
CA SER A 469 11.02 6.59 -10.27
C SER A 469 11.29 7.06 -8.84
N ASN A 470 11.25 6.13 -7.88
CA ASN A 470 11.64 6.39 -6.51
C ASN A 470 13.13 6.76 -6.38
N ARG A 471 14.01 6.09 -7.14
CA ARG A 471 15.44 6.41 -7.20
C ARG A 471 15.69 7.85 -7.65
N ILE A 472 15.00 8.31 -8.70
CA ILE A 472 15.12 9.68 -9.20
C ILE A 472 14.56 10.67 -8.17
N ALA A 473 13.46 10.34 -7.48
CA ALA A 473 12.91 11.18 -6.42
C ALA A 473 13.89 11.37 -5.26
N ALA A 474 14.49 10.28 -4.76
CA ALA A 474 15.48 10.33 -3.69
C ALA A 474 16.72 11.16 -4.07
N GLN A 475 17.22 10.98 -5.30
CA GLN A 475 18.36 11.74 -5.81
C GLN A 475 18.02 13.22 -5.98
N THR A 476 16.87 13.54 -6.58
CA THR A 476 16.39 14.92 -6.74
C THR A 476 16.26 15.62 -5.38
N ALA A 477 15.73 14.93 -4.38
CA ALA A 477 15.63 15.47 -3.03
C ALA A 477 16.99 15.75 -2.40
N ARG A 478 17.95 14.84 -2.58
CA ARG A 478 19.34 15.02 -2.14
C ARG A 478 20.00 16.21 -2.82
N ASP A 479 19.86 16.33 -4.14
CA ASP A 479 20.48 17.42 -4.89
C ASP A 479 19.93 18.80 -4.47
N ILE A 480 18.62 18.89 -4.20
CA ILE A 480 18.00 20.11 -3.64
C ILE A 480 18.52 20.40 -2.22
N ALA A 481 18.54 19.39 -1.35
CA ALA A 481 18.92 19.56 0.05
C ALA A 481 20.41 19.87 0.25
N GLU A 482 21.28 19.40 -0.63
CA GLU A 482 22.72 19.65 -0.63
C GLU A 482 23.13 20.86 -1.48
N ALA A 483 22.17 21.52 -2.16
CA ALA A 483 22.41 22.59 -3.12
C ALA A 483 23.34 22.22 -4.29
N ARG A 484 23.40 20.94 -4.66
CA ARG A 484 24.17 20.48 -5.81
C ARG A 484 23.44 20.87 -7.10
N HIS A 485 24.00 21.80 -7.85
CA HIS A 485 23.50 22.10 -9.20
C HIS A 485 24.03 21.01 -10.15
N ALA A 486 23.13 20.45 -10.97
CA ALA A 486 23.55 19.80 -12.22
C ALA A 486 23.99 20.93 -13.16
N GLY A 487 25.29 21.26 -13.09
CA GLY A 487 25.97 22.15 -14.03
C GLY A 487 26.21 21.47 -15.37
#